data_AF-V2Y0E9-F1
#
_entry.id   AF-V2Y0E9-F1
#
_cell.length_a   1.000
_cell.length_b   1.000
_cell.length_c   1.000
_cell.angle_alpha   90.00
_cell.angle_beta   90.00
_cell.angle_gamma   90.00
#
_symmetry.space_group_name_H-M   'P 1'
#
loop_
_entity.id
_entity.type
_entity.pdbx_description
1 polymer ?
#
loop_
_entity_poly.entity_id
_entity_poly.type
_entity_poly.pdbx_seq_one_letter_code
_entity_poly.pdbx_strand_id
1 'polypeptide(L)'
;MKIKDVVELTGTTADTLRYYEKIGILQIERKNGVRSFSEKNLEQIHLISRLKEAGFLLKEIVFLFTFDDVIESPLCLSSKDKQVLTGVKDLIFTKFNMTREKIGRMQESVKTLEKMHSKLVDALQSGKMEGYNK
;
A
#
# COMPACT_ATOMS: atom_id res chain seq x y z
N MET A 1 -20.84 -6.42 0.19
CA MET A 1 -20.40 -6.06 1.56
C MET A 1 -20.85 -4.64 1.89
N LYS A 2 -21.23 -4.35 3.13
CA LYS A 2 -21.49 -2.97 3.59
C LYS A 2 -20.17 -2.29 3.94
N ILE A 3 -20.21 -0.97 4.10
CA ILE A 3 -19.01 -0.17 4.38
C ILE A 3 -18.30 -0.59 5.68
N LYS A 4 -19.05 -1.03 6.69
CA LYS A 4 -18.49 -1.48 7.98
C LYS A 4 -17.63 -2.73 7.80
N ASP A 5 -18.15 -3.72 7.07
CA ASP A 5 -17.44 -4.97 6.76
C ASP A 5 -16.11 -4.67 6.04
N VAL A 6 -16.13 -3.74 5.08
CA VAL A 6 -14.92 -3.37 4.32
C VAL A 6 -13.90 -2.64 5.20
N VAL A 7 -14.34 -1.79 6.12
CA VAL A 7 -13.47 -1.13 7.10
C VAL A 7 -12.76 -2.18 7.97
N GLU A 8 -13.49 -3.19 8.45
CA GLU A 8 -12.93 -4.27 9.26
C GLU A 8 -11.94 -5.13 8.47
N LEU A 9 -12.26 -5.47 7.22
CA LEU A 9 -11.41 -6.32 6.37
C LEU A 9 -10.13 -5.64 5.88
N THR A 10 -10.17 -4.32 5.67
CA THR A 10 -9.06 -3.59 5.02
C THR A 10 -8.27 -2.69 5.96
N GLY A 11 -8.79 -2.42 7.16
CA GLY A 11 -8.23 -1.44 8.09
C GLY A 11 -8.31 0.01 7.60
N THR A 12 -9.03 0.28 6.50
CA THR A 12 -9.27 1.64 6.01
C THR A 12 -10.38 2.33 6.80
N THR A 13 -10.64 3.61 6.52
CA THR A 13 -11.74 4.35 7.14
C THR A 13 -12.92 4.50 6.18
N ALA A 14 -14.14 4.60 6.74
CA ALA A 14 -15.33 4.88 5.95
C ALA A 14 -15.19 6.18 5.14
N ASP A 15 -14.53 7.20 5.68
CA ASP A 15 -14.28 8.45 4.97
C ASP A 15 -13.28 8.28 3.83
N THR A 16 -12.27 7.42 3.99
CA THR A 16 -11.35 7.08 2.89
C THR A 16 -12.08 6.35 1.76
N LEU A 17 -12.99 5.42 2.08
CA LEU A 17 -13.80 4.73 1.07
C LEU A 17 -14.72 5.68 0.31
N ARG A 18 -15.41 6.58 1.03
CA ARG A 18 -16.24 7.64 0.43
C ARG A 18 -15.42 8.57 -0.43
N TYR A 19 -14.19 8.88 0.01
CA TYR A 19 -13.29 9.73 -0.75
C TYR A 19 -12.82 9.05 -2.03
N TYR A 20 -12.44 7.76 -1.98
CA TYR A 20 -12.06 6.98 -3.16
C TYR A 20 -13.20 6.85 -4.17
N GLU A 21 -14.44 6.73 -3.71
CA GLU A 21 -15.64 6.82 -4.56
C GLU A 21 -15.77 8.22 -5.19
N LYS A 22 -15.65 9.28 -4.39
CA LYS A 22 -15.79 10.67 -4.83
C LYS A 22 -14.80 11.05 -5.93
N ILE A 23 -13.57 10.56 -5.85
CA ILE A 23 -12.52 10.83 -6.85
C ILE A 23 -12.50 9.82 -7.99
N GLY A 24 -13.47 8.91 -8.05
CA GLY A 24 -13.67 7.98 -9.16
C GLY A 24 -12.73 6.78 -9.19
N ILE A 25 -11.86 6.61 -8.19
CA ILE A 25 -10.99 5.41 -8.10
C ILE A 25 -11.85 4.17 -7.85
N LEU A 26 -12.85 4.25 -6.98
CA LEU A 26 -13.77 3.14 -6.74
C LEU A 26 -15.14 3.43 -7.34
N GLN A 27 -15.64 2.50 -8.14
CA GLN A 27 -17.04 2.48 -8.55
C GLN A 27 -17.81 1.56 -7.58
N ILE A 28 -18.76 2.13 -6.83
CA ILE A 28 -19.49 1.44 -5.77
C ILE A 28 -20.98 1.43 -6.11
N GLU A 29 -21.56 0.24 -6.19
CA GLU A 29 -22.99 0.08 -6.40
C GLU A 29 -23.80 0.42 -5.14
N ARG A 30 -25.08 0.74 -5.32
CA ARG A 30 -26.03 0.87 -4.22
C ARG A 30 -27.09 -0.21 -4.30
N LYS A 31 -27.25 -0.98 -3.22
CA LYS A 31 -28.35 -1.93 -3.04
C LYS A 31 -29.28 -1.38 -1.97
N ASN A 32 -30.55 -1.17 -2.31
CA ASN A 32 -31.56 -0.56 -1.44
C ASN A 32 -31.12 0.80 -0.85
N GLY A 33 -30.50 1.65 -1.67
CA GLY A 33 -30.01 2.97 -1.25
C GLY A 33 -28.71 2.94 -0.42
N VAL A 34 -28.18 1.77 -0.08
CA VAL A 34 -26.96 1.60 0.72
C VAL A 34 -25.80 1.16 -0.15
N ARG A 35 -24.60 1.72 0.08
CA ARG A 35 -23.36 1.30 -0.60
C ARG A 35 -23.10 -0.18 -0.41
N SER A 36 -22.87 -0.87 -1.52
CA SER A 36 -22.56 -2.30 -1.59
C SER A 36 -21.24 -2.48 -2.33
N PHE A 37 -20.21 -2.88 -1.60
CA PHE A 37 -18.89 -3.17 -2.11
C PHE A 37 -18.80 -4.61 -2.61
N SER A 38 -18.21 -4.79 -3.79
CA SER A 38 -17.89 -6.08 -4.41
C SER A 38 -16.51 -6.59 -3.95
N GLU A 39 -16.19 -7.84 -4.29
CA GLU A 39 -14.83 -8.39 -4.10
C GLU A 39 -13.79 -7.63 -4.93
N LYS A 40 -14.12 -7.25 -6.18
CA LYS A 40 -13.26 -6.40 -7.01
C LYS A 40 -12.93 -5.06 -6.33
N ASN A 41 -13.91 -4.44 -5.66
CA ASN A 41 -13.63 -3.22 -4.89
C ASN A 41 -12.64 -3.49 -3.76
N LEU A 42 -12.75 -4.64 -3.08
CA LEU A 42 -11.86 -5.02 -1.98
C LEU A 42 -10.42 -5.21 -2.47
N GLU A 43 -10.24 -5.94 -3.57
CA GLU A 43 -8.94 -6.13 -4.22
C GLU A 43 -8.30 -4.79 -4.60
N GLN A 44 -9.10 -3.88 -5.17
CA GLN A 44 -8.63 -2.56 -5.55
C GLN A 44 -8.23 -1.71 -4.32
N ILE A 45 -8.98 -1.79 -3.22
CA ILE A 45 -8.62 -1.12 -1.96
C ILE A 45 -7.28 -1.64 -1.43
N HIS A 46 -7.06 -2.96 -1.44
CA HIS A 46 -5.78 -3.55 -1.02
C HIS A 46 -4.63 -3.15 -1.95
N LEU A 47 -4.86 -3.06 -3.26
CA LEU A 47 -3.88 -2.56 -4.21
C LEU A 47 -3.50 -1.10 -3.92
N ILE A 48 -4.49 -0.24 -3.69
CA ILE A 48 -4.24 1.17 -3.31
C ILE A 48 -3.41 1.25 -2.03
N SER A 49 -3.70 0.41 -1.01
CA SER A 49 -2.91 0.38 0.23
C SER A 49 -1.44 0.04 -0.05
N ARG A 50 -1.19 -1.05 -0.81
CA ARG A 50 0.16 -1.49 -1.16
C ARG A 50 0.94 -0.41 -1.94
N LEU A 51 0.29 0.27 -2.89
CA LEU A 51 0.93 1.36 -3.64
C LEU A 51 1.24 2.56 -2.74
N LYS A 52 0.35 2.92 -1.82
CA LYS A 52 0.64 3.99 -0.84
C LYS A 52 1.82 3.62 0.07
N GLU A 53 1.91 2.36 0.51
CA GLU A 53 3.03 1.85 1.33
C GLU A 53 4.37 1.85 0.57
N ALA A 54 4.32 1.61 -0.74
CA ALA A 54 5.43 1.75 -1.69
C ALA A 54 5.77 3.21 -2.02
N GLY A 55 5.07 4.18 -1.43
CA GLY A 55 5.38 5.61 -1.54
C GLY A 55 4.72 6.32 -2.71
N PHE A 56 3.73 5.72 -3.37
CA PHE A 56 2.94 6.41 -4.39
C PHE A 56 1.99 7.43 -3.75
N LEU A 57 1.88 8.59 -4.37
CA LEU A 57 0.87 9.59 -4.06
C LEU A 57 -0.47 9.15 -4.65
N LEU A 58 -1.57 9.56 -4.03
CA LEU A 58 -2.90 9.15 -4.51
C LEU A 58 -3.16 9.57 -5.96
N LYS A 59 -2.69 10.77 -6.37
CA LYS A 59 -2.78 11.23 -7.77
C LYS A 59 -2.01 10.34 -8.75
N GLU A 60 -0.88 9.77 -8.32
CA GLU A 60 -0.09 8.83 -9.12
C GLU A 60 -0.82 7.50 -9.25
N ILE A 61 -1.49 7.06 -8.19
CA ILE A 61 -2.32 5.84 -8.19
C ILE A 61 -3.53 6.00 -9.12
N VAL A 62 -4.23 7.15 -9.05
CA VAL A 62 -5.33 7.47 -9.99
C VAL A 62 -4.83 7.39 -11.43
N PHE A 63 -3.69 8.03 -11.70
CA PHE A 63 -3.07 8.03 -13.01
C PHE A 63 -2.78 6.59 -13.47
N LEU A 64 -2.16 5.75 -12.64
CA LEU A 64 -1.90 4.34 -12.98
C LEU A 64 -3.17 3.56 -13.34
N PHE A 65 -4.26 3.71 -12.58
CA PHE A 65 -5.52 3.03 -12.89
C PHE A 65 -6.13 3.48 -14.22
N THR A 66 -5.97 4.75 -14.60
CA THR A 66 -6.42 5.21 -15.92
C THR A 66 -5.59 4.66 -17.08
N PHE A 67 -4.37 4.16 -16.83
CA PHE A 67 -3.52 3.53 -17.86
C PHE A 67 -3.64 2.01 -17.93
N ASP A 68 -4.06 1.35 -16.85
CA ASP A 68 -4.26 -0.11 -16.86
C ASP A 68 -5.28 -0.50 -17.96
N ASP A 69 -6.36 0.28 -18.08
CA ASP A 69 -7.35 0.16 -19.16
C ASP A 69 -6.77 0.37 -20.57
N VAL A 70 -5.65 1.10 -20.68
CA VAL A 70 -4.96 1.41 -21.96
C VAL A 70 -3.95 0.33 -22.34
N ILE A 71 -3.29 -0.30 -21.35
CA ILE A 71 -2.29 -1.34 -21.59
C ILE A 71 -2.96 -2.65 -22.04
N GLU A 72 -4.17 -2.96 -21.55
CA GLU A 72 -4.92 -4.14 -21.99
C GLU A 72 -5.54 -4.00 -23.40
N SER A 73 -5.52 -2.81 -24.01
CA SER A 73 -6.01 -2.57 -25.38
C SER A 73 -4.92 -1.94 -26.27
N PRO A 74 -4.03 -2.75 -26.89
CA PRO A 74 -2.82 -2.28 -27.58
C PRO A 74 -3.04 -1.44 -28.85
N LEU A 75 -4.30 -1.23 -29.28
CA LEU A 75 -4.64 -0.71 -30.61
C LEU A 75 -4.64 0.84 -30.71
N CYS A 76 -4.34 1.57 -29.63
CA CYS A 76 -4.54 3.03 -29.59
C CYS A 76 -3.32 3.87 -29.14
N LEU A 77 -2.09 3.44 -29.41
CA LEU A 77 -0.89 4.21 -29.00
C LEU A 77 -0.34 5.11 -30.13
N SER A 78 -0.59 6.41 -30.00
CA SER A 78 0.04 7.52 -30.75
C SER A 78 1.38 7.96 -30.15
N SER A 79 2.08 8.91 -30.78
CA SER A 79 3.35 9.46 -30.25
C SER A 79 3.22 10.15 -28.89
N LYS A 80 2.05 10.72 -28.56
CA LYS A 80 1.76 11.28 -27.23
C LYS A 80 1.70 10.18 -26.17
N ASP A 81 1.27 8.98 -26.55
CA ASP A 81 1.17 7.83 -25.66
C ASP A 81 2.55 7.25 -25.32
N LYS A 82 3.55 7.40 -26.21
CA LYS A 82 4.93 6.99 -25.91
C LYS A 82 5.58 7.82 -24.80
N GLN A 83 5.38 9.13 -24.77
CA GLN A 83 5.94 9.99 -23.72
C GLN A 83 5.28 9.70 -22.37
N VAL A 84 3.96 9.50 -22.38
CA VAL A 84 3.19 9.11 -21.20
C VAL A 84 3.62 7.75 -20.66
N LEU A 85 3.78 6.74 -21.53
CA LEU A 85 4.30 5.42 -21.16
C LEU A 85 5.71 5.50 -20.56
N THR A 86 6.55 6.38 -21.10
CA THR A 86 7.89 6.62 -20.55
C THR A 86 7.79 7.22 -19.15
N GLY A 87 6.91 8.21 -18.94
CA GLY A 87 6.68 8.79 -17.62
C GLY A 87 6.13 7.79 -16.59
N VAL A 88 5.19 6.93 -16.99
CA VAL A 88 4.68 5.82 -16.14
C VAL A 88 5.80 4.85 -15.79
N LYS A 89 6.61 4.45 -16.78
CA LYS A 89 7.76 3.56 -16.60
C LYS A 89 8.75 4.15 -15.60
N ASP A 90 9.11 5.41 -15.75
CA ASP A 90 10.09 6.09 -14.89
C ASP A 90 9.55 6.27 -13.46
N LEU A 91 8.26 6.58 -13.32
CA LEU A 91 7.58 6.65 -12.03
C LEU A 91 7.62 5.30 -11.32
N ILE A 92 7.23 4.22 -12.01
CA ILE A 92 7.26 2.86 -11.44
C ILE A 92 8.68 2.48 -11.04
N PHE A 93 9.66 2.72 -11.91
CA PHE A 93 11.07 2.41 -11.64
C PHE A 93 11.58 3.17 -10.42
N THR A 94 11.23 4.45 -10.29
CA THR A 94 11.59 5.28 -9.14
C THR A 94 11.01 4.71 -7.85
N LYS A 95 9.70 4.44 -7.80
CA LYS A 95 9.03 3.90 -6.60
C LYS A 95 9.51 2.49 -6.26
N PHE A 96 9.83 1.68 -7.27
CA PHE A 96 10.44 0.37 -7.09
C PHE A 96 11.79 0.47 -6.36
N ASN A 97 12.69 1.35 -6.80
CA ASN A 97 13.99 1.52 -6.15
C ASN A 97 13.85 2.08 -4.73
N MET A 98 12.99 3.08 -4.53
CA MET A 98 12.70 3.62 -3.19
C MET A 98 12.19 2.52 -2.24
N THR A 99 11.32 1.64 -2.74
CA THR A 99 10.80 0.50 -1.97
C THR A 99 11.92 -0.49 -1.63
N ARG A 100 12.79 -0.80 -2.58
CA ARG A 100 13.96 -1.67 -2.36
C ARG A 100 14.92 -1.12 -1.32
N GLU A 101 15.20 0.18 -1.36
CA GLU A 101 16.02 0.84 -0.33
C GLU A 101 15.36 0.80 1.05
N LYS A 102 14.03 1.02 1.11
CA LYS A 102 13.26 0.90 2.36
C LYS A 102 13.36 -0.51 2.95
N ILE A 103 13.25 -1.54 2.11
CA ILE A 103 13.47 -2.94 2.53
C ILE A 103 14.87 -3.11 3.12
N GLY A 104 15.91 -2.62 2.45
CA GLY A 104 17.29 -2.71 2.95
C GLY A 104 17.48 -2.05 4.32
N ARG A 105 16.96 -0.84 4.51
CA ARG A 105 17.01 -0.13 5.81
C ARG A 105 16.26 -0.89 6.92
N MET A 106 15.11 -1.49 6.58
CA MET A 106 14.30 -2.23 7.54
C MET A 106 14.96 -3.55 7.92
N GLN A 107 15.62 -4.23 6.99
CA GLN A 107 16.42 -5.42 7.27
C GLN A 107 17.56 -5.13 8.25
N GLU A 108 18.24 -3.99 8.11
CA GLU A 108 19.29 -3.59 9.07
C GLU A 108 18.71 -3.25 10.45
N SER A 109 17.52 -2.65 10.48
CA SER A 109 16.78 -2.40 11.72
C SER A 109 16.42 -3.71 12.42
N VAL A 110 15.95 -4.72 11.68
CA VAL A 110 15.67 -6.07 12.20
C VAL A 110 16.92 -6.68 12.85
N LYS A 111 18.07 -6.69 12.16
CA LYS A 111 19.33 -7.20 12.74
C LYS A 111 19.73 -6.48 14.03
N THR A 112 19.48 -5.18 14.11
CA THR A 112 19.76 -4.39 15.31
C THR A 112 18.88 -4.84 16.47
N LEU A 113 17.58 -5.03 16.22
CA LEU A 113 16.62 -5.52 17.22
C LEU A 113 16.94 -6.95 17.66
N GLU A 114 17.36 -7.82 16.75
CA GLU A 114 17.80 -9.19 17.07
C GLU A 114 19.01 -9.19 18.02
N LYS A 115 20.02 -8.34 17.76
CA LYS A 115 21.19 -8.18 18.66
C LYS A 115 20.79 -7.68 20.04
N MET A 116 19.85 -6.72 20.12
CA MET A 116 19.34 -6.23 21.40
C MET A 116 18.60 -7.34 22.15
N HIS A 117 17.75 -8.09 21.46
CA HIS A 117 17.02 -9.22 22.03
C HIS A 117 17.96 -10.29 22.57
N SER A 118 18.99 -10.69 21.82
CA SER A 118 20.00 -11.66 22.26
C SER A 118 20.68 -11.24 23.56
N LYS A 119 21.13 -9.98 23.66
CA LYS A 119 21.76 -9.46 24.88
C LYS A 119 20.84 -9.51 26.09
N LEU A 120 19.55 -9.23 25.91
CA LEU A 120 18.57 -9.31 26.98
C LEU A 120 18.34 -10.75 27.42
N VAL A 121 18.26 -11.69 26.48
CA VAL A 121 18.15 -13.13 26.77
C VAL A 121 19.36 -13.61 27.58
N ASP A 122 20.57 -13.26 27.17
CA ASP A 122 21.81 -13.63 27.86
C ASP A 122 21.86 -13.03 29.28
N ALA A 123 21.42 -11.78 29.46
CA ALA A 123 21.36 -11.12 30.76
C ALA A 123 20.38 -11.81 31.71
N LEU A 124 19.21 -12.23 31.22
CA LEU A 124 18.22 -12.96 32.00
C LEU A 124 18.68 -14.37 32.38
N GLN A 125 19.38 -15.06 31.47
CA GLN A 125 19.87 -16.43 31.71
C GLN A 125 21.11 -16.49 32.62
N SER A 126 21.95 -15.44 32.61
CA SER A 126 23.19 -15.41 33.41
C SER A 126 22.98 -15.05 34.89
N GLY A 127 21.74 -14.84 35.35
CA GLY A 127 21.43 -14.53 36.76
C GLY A 127 21.97 -13.17 37.25
N LYS A 128 22.56 -12.34 36.38
CA LYS A 128 23.20 -11.06 36.73
C LYS A 128 22.21 -9.90 37.00
N MET A 129 20.97 -10.22 37.35
CA MET A 129 19.96 -9.25 37.79
C MET A 129 19.86 -9.16 39.33
N GLU A 130 20.79 -9.75 40.08
CA GLU A 130 21.00 -9.39 41.49
C GLU A 130 21.81 -8.09 41.57
N GLY A 131 21.13 -6.94 41.53
CA GLY A 131 21.78 -5.65 41.73
C GLY A 131 21.04 -4.43 41.19
N TYR A 132 19.99 -4.62 40.40
CA TYR A 132 19.17 -3.51 39.89
C TYR A 132 17.96 -3.25 40.80
N ASN A 133 18.22 -3.04 42.09
CA ASN A 133 17.29 -2.33 42.98
C ASN A 133 18.04 -1.10 43.49
N LYS A 134 17.68 0.07 42.97
CA LYS A 134 17.91 1.35 43.63
C LYS A 134 16.76 2.28 43.32
#